data_AF-A4TAU8-F1
#
_entry.id   AF-A4TAU8-F1
#
_cell.length_a   1.000
_cell.length_b   1.000
_cell.length_c   1.000
_cell.angle_alpha   90.00
_cell.angle_beta   90.00
_cell.angle_gamma   90.00
#
_symmetry.space_group_name_H-M   'P 1'
#
loop_
_entity.id
_entity.type
_entity.pdbx_description
1 polymer ?
#
loop_
_entity_poly.entity_id
_entity_poly.type
_entity_poly.pdbx_seq_one_letter_code
_entity_poly.pdbx_strand_id
1 'polypeptide(L)'
;MVPVGKCAADSIRAEIQQILIDHPRTRYAKVLLGMLRGLTDAEMAKEAAEAGEPISVDSIANVRRLVRLSMDDRLVPAPSDAESQAGLYRELLNYRRSPELTQHIKTKLAKLRDLDPKILLTPLGHVHLGANDPSKPEKPERVCPYCYLVHAGECP
;
A
#
# COMPACT_ATOMS: atom_id res chain seq x y z
N MET A 1 1.17 -14.66 -38.22
CA MET A 1 1.36 -14.48 -36.77
C MET A 1 0.43 -13.37 -36.32
N VAL A 2 -0.67 -13.74 -35.67
CA VAL A 2 -1.62 -12.77 -35.10
C VAL A 2 -0.96 -12.21 -33.84
N PRO A 3 -0.93 -10.88 -33.61
CA PRO A 3 -0.44 -10.36 -32.34
C PRO A 3 -1.39 -10.88 -31.27
N VAL A 4 -0.87 -11.65 -30.32
CA VAL A 4 -1.59 -12.03 -29.11
C VAL A 4 -1.97 -10.71 -28.43
N GLY A 5 -3.24 -10.34 -28.58
CA GLY A 5 -3.78 -9.14 -27.98
C GLY A 5 -3.51 -9.20 -26.49
N LYS A 6 -2.76 -8.23 -25.96
CA LYS A 6 -2.68 -7.97 -24.53
C LYS A 6 -4.13 -7.84 -24.05
N CYS A 7 -4.65 -8.85 -23.36
CA CYS A 7 -5.98 -8.74 -22.77
C CYS A 7 -5.95 -7.54 -21.82
N ALA A 8 -7.02 -6.73 -21.80
CA ALA A 8 -7.09 -5.55 -20.94
C ALA A 8 -6.80 -5.92 -19.46
N ALA A 9 -7.18 -7.12 -19.03
CA ALA A 9 -6.87 -7.67 -17.71
C ALA A 9 -5.35 -7.80 -17.44
N ASP A 10 -4.55 -8.23 -18.43
CA ASP A 10 -3.09 -8.32 -18.30
C ASP A 10 -2.45 -6.93 -18.22
N SER A 11 -3.04 -5.94 -18.89
CA SER A 11 -2.59 -4.54 -18.81
C SER A 11 -2.88 -3.94 -17.43
N ILE A 12 -4.07 -4.18 -16.87
CA ILE A 12 -4.44 -3.73 -15.54
C ILE A 12 -3.56 -4.38 -14.47
N ARG A 13 -3.38 -5.70 -14.53
CA ARG A 13 -2.51 -6.42 -13.58
C ARG A 13 -1.09 -5.88 -13.61
N ALA A 14 -0.52 -5.72 -14.81
CA ALA A 14 0.83 -5.19 -14.98
C ALA A 14 0.95 -3.78 -14.40
N GLU A 15 -0.04 -2.92 -14.60
CA GLU A 15 -0.03 -1.55 -14.04
C GLU A 15 -0.11 -1.56 -12.51
N ILE A 16 -0.95 -2.40 -11.91
CA ILE A 16 -1.03 -2.53 -10.45
C ILE A 16 0.32 -3.01 -9.89
N GLN A 17 0.92 -4.02 -10.51
CA GLN A 17 2.23 -4.52 -10.10
C GLN A 17 3.30 -3.43 -10.20
N GLN A 18 3.33 -2.71 -11.32
CA GLN A 18 4.28 -1.63 -11.55
C GLN A 18 4.15 -0.53 -10.48
N ILE A 19 2.93 -0.07 -10.19
CA ILE A 19 2.69 0.96 -9.17
C ILE A 19 3.20 0.49 -7.80
N LEU A 20 2.92 -0.75 -7.41
CA LEU A 20 3.36 -1.29 -6.12
C LEU A 20 4.88 -1.49 -6.06
N ILE A 21 5.52 -1.90 -7.16
CA ILE A 21 6.99 -2.03 -7.25
C ILE A 21 7.66 -0.65 -7.14
N ASP A 22 7.12 0.35 -7.81
CA ASP A 22 7.66 1.72 -7.82
C ASP A 22 7.47 2.44 -6.47
N HIS A 23 6.51 1.98 -5.67
CA HIS A 23 6.15 2.59 -4.38
C HIS A 23 6.09 1.56 -3.24
N PRO A 24 7.23 0.99 -2.80
CA PRO A 24 7.29 -0.09 -1.82
C PRO A 24 7.10 0.39 -0.37
N ARG A 25 6.06 1.19 -0.12
CA ARG A 25 5.79 1.79 1.20
C ARG A 25 4.87 0.92 2.05
N THR A 26 3.85 0.32 1.45
CA THR A 26 2.85 -0.46 2.18
C THR A 26 3.24 -1.92 2.34
N ARG A 27 2.53 -2.59 3.25
CA ARG A 27 2.58 -4.05 3.39
C ARG A 27 2.22 -4.79 2.11
N TYR A 28 1.34 -4.26 1.26
CA TYR A 28 0.94 -4.92 0.01
C TYR A 28 2.08 -4.93 -0.99
N ALA A 29 2.77 -3.80 -1.14
CA ALA A 29 3.94 -3.68 -2.00
C ALA A 29 5.11 -4.53 -1.51
N LYS A 30 5.41 -4.50 -0.21
CA LYS A 30 6.48 -5.31 0.40
C LYS A 30 6.25 -6.81 0.20
N VAL A 31 5.01 -7.28 0.41
CA VAL A 31 4.64 -8.69 0.18
C VAL A 31 4.69 -9.04 -1.31
N LEU A 32 4.24 -8.16 -2.21
CA LEU A 32 4.37 -8.39 -3.66
C LEU A 32 5.84 -8.57 -4.07
N LEU A 33 6.74 -7.69 -3.60
CA LEU A 33 8.17 -7.80 -3.89
C LEU A 33 8.76 -9.11 -3.38
N GLY A 34 8.40 -9.52 -2.16
CA GLY A 34 8.82 -10.82 -1.64
C GLY A 34 8.27 -11.99 -2.49
N MET A 35 7.01 -11.92 -2.93
CA MET A 35 6.41 -12.94 -3.80
C MET A 35 7.15 -13.05 -5.14
N LEU A 36 7.54 -11.92 -5.73
CA LEU A 36 8.32 -11.87 -6.98
C LEU A 36 9.73 -12.44 -6.80
N ARG A 37 10.31 -12.30 -5.60
CA ARG A 37 11.60 -12.91 -5.21
C ARG A 37 11.48 -14.39 -4.84
N GLY A 38 10.28 -14.96 -4.82
CA GLY A 38 10.03 -16.36 -4.48
C GLY A 38 10.11 -16.68 -2.98
N LEU A 39 10.02 -15.67 -2.10
CA LEU A 39 10.13 -15.87 -0.66
C LEU A 39 8.89 -16.55 -0.06
N THR A 40 9.10 -17.33 0.98
CA THR A 40 8.07 -17.88 1.87
C THR A 40 7.56 -16.82 2.85
N ASP A 41 6.44 -17.10 3.52
CA ASP A 41 5.87 -16.16 4.51
C ASP A 41 6.82 -15.97 5.70
N ALA A 42 7.54 -17.04 6.09
CA ALA A 42 8.54 -17.01 7.15
C ALA A 42 9.78 -16.19 6.78
N GLU A 43 10.26 -16.31 5.54
CA GLU A 43 11.40 -15.53 5.06
C GLU A 43 11.06 -14.03 4.99
N MET A 44 9.87 -13.67 4.50
CA MET A 44 9.41 -12.28 4.53
C MET A 44 9.29 -11.74 5.97
N ALA A 45 8.79 -12.55 6.90
CA ALA A 45 8.67 -12.14 8.31
C ALA A 45 10.04 -11.86 8.92
N LYS A 46 11.02 -12.72 8.61
CA LYS A 46 12.40 -12.57 9.02
C LYS A 46 13.02 -11.30 8.43
N GLU A 47 12.90 -11.07 7.13
CA GLU A 47 13.43 -9.86 6.48
C GLU A 47 12.81 -8.58 7.05
N ALA A 48 11.50 -8.60 7.32
CA ALA A 48 10.81 -7.47 7.92
C ALA A 48 11.28 -7.18 9.35
N ALA A 49 11.54 -8.23 10.15
CA ALA A 49 12.13 -8.09 11.48
C ALA A 49 13.56 -7.52 11.41
N GLU A 50 14.39 -7.99 10.47
CA GLU A 50 15.74 -7.48 10.23
C GLU A 50 15.73 -6.01 9.76
N ALA A 51 14.68 -5.59 9.06
CA ALA A 51 14.43 -4.20 8.64
C ALA A 51 13.82 -3.30 9.73
N GLY A 52 13.63 -3.82 10.96
CA GLY A 52 13.05 -3.06 12.09
C GLY A 52 11.53 -2.91 12.06
N GLU A 53 10.84 -3.67 11.20
CA GLU A 53 9.38 -3.68 11.06
C GLU A 53 8.81 -5.09 11.31
N PRO A 54 8.85 -5.60 12.55
CA PRO A 54 8.41 -6.96 12.83
C PRO A 54 6.92 -7.15 12.49
N ILE A 55 6.64 -8.15 11.66
CA ILE A 55 5.29 -8.54 11.25
C ILE A 55 5.15 -10.05 11.38
N SER A 56 3.98 -10.52 11.82
CA SER A 56 3.75 -11.95 11.98
C SER A 56 3.63 -12.66 10.63
N VAL A 57 4.03 -13.94 10.61
CA VAL A 57 3.88 -14.83 9.45
C VAL A 57 2.42 -14.90 9.00
N ASP A 58 1.46 -14.97 9.94
CA ASP A 58 0.03 -15.00 9.63
C ASP A 58 -0.44 -13.71 8.94
N SER A 59 0.07 -12.56 9.37
CA SER A 59 -0.25 -11.28 8.74
C SER A 59 0.29 -11.22 7.31
N ILE A 60 1.52 -11.71 7.08
CA ILE A 60 2.08 -11.84 5.73
C ILE A 60 1.26 -12.80 4.87
N ALA A 61 0.89 -13.97 5.40
CA ALA A 61 0.08 -14.94 4.68
C ALA A 61 -1.29 -14.35 4.26
N ASN A 62 -1.92 -13.58 5.15
CA ASN A 62 -3.16 -12.88 4.84
C ASN A 62 -2.95 -11.82 3.74
N VAL A 63 -1.95 -10.96 3.86
CA VAL A 63 -1.64 -9.94 2.84
C VAL A 63 -1.30 -10.59 1.49
N ARG A 64 -0.53 -11.69 1.49
CA ARG A 64 -0.21 -12.48 0.29
C ARG A 64 -1.47 -13.01 -0.38
N ARG A 65 -2.42 -13.54 0.40
CA ARG A 65 -3.73 -13.98 -0.11
C ARG A 65 -4.47 -12.82 -0.78
N LEU A 66 -4.52 -11.65 -0.14
CA LEU A 66 -5.18 -10.46 -0.69
C LEU A 66 -4.52 -9.97 -2.00
N VAL A 67 -3.18 -9.92 -2.03
CA VAL A 67 -2.43 -9.55 -3.24
C VAL A 67 -2.73 -10.52 -4.37
N ARG A 68 -2.70 -11.84 -4.13
CA ARG A 68 -3.07 -12.86 -5.13
C ARG A 68 -4.49 -12.69 -5.65
N LEU A 69 -5.47 -12.52 -4.76
CA LEU A 69 -6.85 -12.29 -5.15
C LEU A 69 -6.99 -11.06 -6.04
N SER A 70 -6.36 -9.94 -5.67
CA SER A 70 -6.37 -8.72 -6.48
C SER A 70 -5.67 -8.88 -7.83
N MET A 71 -4.57 -9.64 -7.90
CA MET A 71 -3.89 -9.95 -9.17
C MET A 71 -4.71 -10.87 -10.09
N ASP A 72 -5.52 -11.75 -9.49
CA ASP A 72 -6.44 -12.67 -10.19
C ASP A 72 -7.79 -12.03 -10.53
N ASP A 73 -7.96 -10.73 -10.29
CA ASP A 73 -9.22 -10.00 -10.43
C ASP A 73 -10.38 -10.50 -9.54
N ARG A 74 -10.08 -11.20 -8.45
CA ARG A 74 -11.05 -11.78 -7.52
C ARG A 74 -11.26 -10.92 -6.28
N LEU A 75 -12.49 -10.92 -5.77
CA LEU A 75 -12.83 -10.28 -4.50
C LEU A 75 -12.76 -11.29 -3.35
N VAL A 76 -12.47 -10.79 -2.16
CA VAL A 76 -12.62 -11.57 -0.94
C VAL A 76 -14.09 -11.96 -0.73
N PRO A 77 -14.35 -13.17 -0.22
CA PRO A 77 -15.72 -13.65 -0.01
C PRO A 77 -16.34 -13.14 1.31
N ALA A 78 -15.52 -12.72 2.27
CA ALA A 78 -15.95 -12.37 3.62
C ALA A 78 -15.81 -10.86 3.88
N PRO A 79 -16.80 -10.23 4.55
CA PRO A 79 -16.71 -8.81 4.93
C PRO A 79 -15.48 -8.48 5.80
N SER A 80 -15.03 -9.40 6.65
CA SER A 80 -13.86 -9.21 7.51
C SER A 80 -12.57 -8.91 6.74
N ASP A 81 -12.46 -9.43 5.52
CA ASP A 81 -11.30 -9.23 4.66
C ASP A 81 -11.49 -8.06 3.69
N ALA A 82 -12.72 -7.53 3.57
CA ALA A 82 -13.10 -6.56 2.55
C ALA A 82 -12.40 -5.21 2.76
N GLU A 83 -12.31 -4.73 4.00
CA GLU A 83 -11.55 -3.51 4.32
C GLU A 83 -10.05 -3.69 4.01
N SER A 84 -9.49 -4.88 4.25
CA SER A 84 -8.09 -5.16 3.91
C SER A 84 -7.86 -5.19 2.40
N GLN A 85 -8.76 -5.80 1.62
CA GLN A 85 -8.64 -5.75 0.16
C GLN A 85 -8.88 -4.33 -0.38
N ALA A 86 -9.83 -3.59 0.20
CA ALA A 86 -10.08 -2.20 -0.14
C ALA A 86 -8.85 -1.34 0.13
N GLY A 87 -8.11 -1.61 1.22
CA GLY A 87 -6.84 -0.94 1.53
C GLY A 87 -5.83 -0.98 0.38
N LEU A 88 -5.70 -2.11 -0.34
CA LEU A 88 -4.85 -2.21 -1.53
C LEU A 88 -5.34 -1.28 -2.65
N TYR A 89 -6.63 -1.33 -2.97
CA TYR A 89 -7.19 -0.47 -4.03
C TYR A 89 -7.14 1.02 -3.67
N ARG A 90 -7.35 1.37 -2.39
CA ARG A 90 -7.23 2.72 -1.85
C ARG A 90 -5.79 3.19 -1.79
N GLU A 91 -4.81 2.31 -1.60
CA GLU A 91 -3.40 2.65 -1.75
C GLU A 91 -3.11 3.06 -3.19
N LEU A 92 -3.54 2.25 -4.16
CA LEU A 92 -3.35 2.56 -5.57
C LEU A 92 -3.88 3.96 -5.88
N LEU A 93 -5.03 4.33 -5.29
CA LEU A 93 -5.63 5.66 -5.41
C LEU A 93 -4.71 6.85 -5.08
N ASN A 94 -3.58 6.66 -4.41
CA ASN A 94 -2.62 7.73 -4.13
C ASN A 94 -1.65 8.01 -5.28
N TYR A 95 -1.53 7.12 -6.26
CA TYR A 95 -0.55 7.22 -7.35
C TYR A 95 -1.19 7.57 -8.69
N ARG A 96 -0.38 8.04 -9.64
CA ARG A 96 -0.80 8.24 -11.03
C ARG A 96 -1.13 6.88 -11.65
N ARG A 97 -2.22 6.83 -12.40
CA ARG A 97 -2.76 5.63 -13.04
C ARG A 97 -3.46 5.96 -14.35
N SER A 98 -3.69 4.96 -15.17
CA SER A 98 -4.51 5.02 -16.37
C SER A 98 -5.99 5.24 -16.04
N PRO A 99 -6.77 5.79 -17.00
CA PRO A 99 -8.22 5.83 -16.90
C PRO A 99 -8.85 4.44 -16.70
N GLU A 100 -8.30 3.42 -17.35
CA GLU A 100 -8.75 2.03 -17.27
C GLU A 100 -8.56 1.47 -15.86
N LEU A 101 -7.38 1.68 -15.25
CA LEU A 101 -7.13 1.30 -13.87
C LEU A 101 -7.99 2.10 -12.89
N THR A 102 -8.27 3.37 -13.18
CA THR A 102 -9.21 4.17 -12.38
C THR A 102 -10.60 3.54 -12.37
N GLN A 103 -11.12 3.17 -13.53
CA GLN A 103 -12.44 2.54 -13.65
C GLN A 103 -12.47 1.17 -12.96
N HIS A 104 -11.40 0.38 -13.13
CA HIS A 104 -11.24 -0.91 -12.47
C HIS A 104 -11.29 -0.76 -10.94
N ILE A 105 -10.46 0.12 -10.37
CA ILE A 105 -10.41 0.37 -8.92
C ILE A 105 -11.78 0.81 -8.39
N LYS A 106 -12.44 1.77 -9.05
CA LYS A 106 -13.78 2.24 -8.64
C LYS A 106 -14.80 1.10 -8.63
N THR A 107 -14.76 0.24 -9.64
CA THR A 107 -15.66 -0.93 -9.74
C THR A 107 -15.41 -1.92 -8.61
N LYS A 108 -14.15 -2.21 -8.28
CA LYS A 108 -13.81 -3.15 -7.19
C LYS A 108 -14.15 -2.57 -5.83
N LEU A 109 -13.86 -1.30 -5.58
CA LEU A 109 -14.24 -0.62 -4.34
C LEU A 109 -15.75 -0.54 -4.13
N ALA A 110 -16.53 -0.31 -5.20
CA ALA A 110 -17.99 -0.35 -5.13
C ALA A 110 -18.50 -1.74 -4.70
N LYS A 111 -18.00 -2.81 -5.34
CA LYS A 111 -18.36 -4.19 -4.99
C LYS A 111 -17.94 -4.57 -3.57
N LEU A 112 -16.77 -4.11 -3.13
CA LEU A 112 -16.33 -4.33 -1.74
C LEU A 112 -17.26 -3.59 -0.76
N ARG A 113 -17.66 -2.36 -1.08
CA ARG A 113 -18.61 -1.60 -0.25
C ARG A 113 -20.00 -2.25 -0.18
N ASP A 114 -20.41 -2.98 -1.21
CA ASP A 114 -21.64 -3.77 -1.16
C ASP A 114 -21.52 -4.93 -0.14
N LEU A 115 -20.30 -5.42 0.15
CA LEU A 115 -20.03 -6.41 1.20
C LEU A 115 -19.91 -5.77 2.60
N ASP A 116 -19.27 -4.60 2.69
CA ASP A 116 -19.18 -3.81 3.93
C ASP A 116 -19.40 -2.31 3.63
N PRO A 117 -20.57 -1.75 4.02
CA PRO A 117 -20.89 -0.34 3.77
C PRO A 117 -19.92 0.68 4.38
N LYS A 118 -19.07 0.29 5.34
CA LYS A 118 -18.09 1.16 5.99
C LYS A 118 -16.87 1.44 5.10
N ILE A 119 -16.68 0.68 4.03
CA ILE A 119 -15.53 0.81 3.15
C ILE A 119 -15.52 2.18 2.47
N LEU A 120 -14.41 2.89 2.66
CA LEU A 120 -14.18 4.19 2.05
C LEU A 120 -13.79 4.03 0.57
N LEU A 121 -14.37 4.87 -0.29
CA LEU A 121 -14.03 4.94 -1.72
C LEU A 121 -12.90 5.93 -2.03
N THR A 122 -12.40 6.61 -0.99
CA THR A 122 -11.36 7.63 -1.10
C THR A 122 -9.96 7.02 -1.00
N PRO A 123 -8.92 7.71 -1.50
CA PRO A 123 -7.54 7.28 -1.33
C PRO A 123 -7.21 6.99 0.14
N LEU A 124 -6.27 6.09 0.35
CA LEU A 124 -5.82 5.73 1.70
C LEU A 124 -5.21 6.95 2.43
N GLY A 125 -4.59 7.87 1.68
CA GLY A 125 -3.90 9.05 2.22
C GLY A 125 -2.46 8.74 2.60
N HIS A 126 -1.56 9.73 2.43
CA HIS A 126 -0.12 9.56 2.63
C HIS A 126 0.26 9.06 4.03
N VAL A 127 -0.50 9.46 5.07
CA VAL A 127 -0.27 9.07 6.47
C VAL A 127 -0.39 7.57 6.69
N HIS A 128 -1.12 6.87 5.83
CA HIS A 128 -1.43 5.45 5.95
C HIS A 128 -0.67 4.57 4.96
N LEU A 129 0.23 5.15 4.15
CA LEU A 129 1.03 4.42 3.15
C LEU A 129 2.25 3.69 3.74
N GLY A 130 2.42 3.68 5.07
CA GLY A 130 3.57 3.06 5.73
C GLY A 130 4.74 4.03 5.93
N ALA A 131 5.59 3.71 6.92
CA ALA A 131 6.69 4.55 7.38
C ALA A 131 7.88 4.51 6.40
N ASN A 132 7.75 5.16 5.26
CA ASN A 132 8.85 5.43 4.35
C ASN A 132 8.88 6.90 3.88
N ASP A 133 8.13 7.80 4.52
CA ASP A 133 8.54 9.20 4.44
C ASP A 133 9.84 9.30 5.25
N PRO A 134 10.94 9.84 4.69
CA PRO A 134 12.04 10.27 5.55
C PRO A 134 11.39 11.11 6.63
N SER A 135 11.70 10.78 7.89
CA SER A 135 11.24 11.53 9.06
C SER A 135 11.12 12.98 8.65
N LYS A 136 9.89 13.55 8.73
CA LYS A 136 9.65 14.99 8.51
C LYS A 136 10.91 15.70 8.97
N PRO A 137 11.60 16.51 8.13
CA PRO A 137 12.76 17.23 8.63
C PRO A 137 12.27 17.90 9.90
N GLU A 138 12.86 17.51 11.04
CA GLU A 138 12.56 18.12 12.32
C GLU A 138 12.57 19.61 12.02
N LYS A 139 11.44 20.29 12.29
CA LYS A 139 11.42 21.75 12.14
C LYS A 139 12.69 22.23 12.82
N PRO A 140 13.62 22.89 12.12
CA PRO A 140 14.85 23.31 12.75
C PRO A 140 14.42 24.08 13.99
N GLU A 141 14.76 23.55 15.15
CA GLU A 141 14.41 24.17 16.42
C GLU A 141 14.91 25.60 16.30
N ARG A 142 13.98 26.56 16.36
CA ARG A 142 14.33 27.97 16.19
C ARG A 142 15.11 28.36 17.43
N VAL A 143 16.43 28.26 17.32
CA VAL A 143 17.36 28.75 18.33
C VAL A 143 17.17 30.25 18.45
N CYS A 144 16.95 30.72 19.66
CA CYS A 144 16.80 32.15 19.91
C CYS A 144 18.12 32.88 19.61
N PRO A 145 18.11 33.99 18.83
CA PRO A 145 19.33 34.72 18.49
C PRO A 145 19.96 35.45 19.69
N TYR A 146 19.27 35.51 20.83
CA TYR A 146 19.72 36.24 22.02
C TYR A 146 20.40 35.34 23.05
N CYS A 147 19.84 34.16 23.35
CA CYS A 147 20.37 33.25 24.37
C CYS A 147 20.93 31.94 23.78
N TYR A 148 20.80 31.73 22.47
CA TYR A 148 21.24 30.52 21.76
C TYR A 148 20.63 29.21 22.29
N LEU A 149 19.50 29.28 23.00
CA LEU A 149 18.71 28.14 23.47
C LEU A 149 17.40 28.01 22.68
N VAL A 150 16.82 26.82 22.71
CA VAL A 150 15.50 26.52 22.10
C VAL A 150 14.41 26.79 23.13
N HIS A 151 13.62 27.85 22.92
CA HIS A 151 12.50 28.19 23.80
C HIS A 151 11.39 28.93 23.02
N ALA A 152 10.18 28.94 23.56
CA ALA A 152 8.99 29.53 22.94
C ALA A 152 8.92 31.07 23.06
N GLY A 153 10.05 31.76 22.96
CA GLY A 153 10.13 33.23 23.06
C GLY A 153 10.28 33.78 24.48
N GLU A 154 10.24 32.94 25.52
CA GLU A 154 10.59 33.32 26.89
C GLU A 154 12.10 33.26 27.10
N CYS A 155 12.82 34.34 26.78
CA CYS A 155 14.22 34.46 27.20
C CYS A 155 14.27 34.77 28.70
N PRO A 156 15.03 34.00 29.50
CA PRO A 156 15.37 34.40 30.86
C PRO A 156 16.28 35.64 30.90
#